data_AF-A0A2T7MNZ1-F1
#
_entry.id   AF-A0A2T7MNZ1-F1
#
_cell.length_a   1.000
_cell.length_b   1.000
_cell.length_c   1.000
_cell.angle_alpha   90.00
_cell.angle_beta   90.00
_cell.angle_gamma   90.00
#
_symmetry.space_group_name_H-M   'P 1'
#
loop_
_entity.id
_entity.type
_entity.pdbx_description
1 polymer ?
#
loop_
_entity_poly.entity_id
_entity_poly.type
_entity_poly.pdbx_seq_one_letter_code
_entity_poly.pdbx_strand_id
1 'polypeptide(L)'
;MWVERLFQDLCGHVMAMTDLPAGAPAGFMDREIRSGEGWSERLGDVLATCRVFVPLFSPRYFASEMCGKEWYAFEQRAIHHRARSNQPAEAIVPALWVPVPPSQLPGSAERLQFNHRDFGERYVSDGLYGLIKLRLFAEEYERAVYELAKRIVSVADSVRIDTGRPVDYRLAPSAFGSPSSGVGAPRPMQITIAAPTRHDLPEGRNSDHYGDHPQDWNPYYPSSARPLAYVAEELVRSLNYQAVITSFDEDRHDGKAPPSTPEILLVDRWALRDEDHCRRLAAFDAENRPWVTMVVPWSRDDHQSRAAETELTEKLEAVMPVKMGQGRALCRAAAKGVPTMEAFGQLLPQVVEVAAQQYLRHAKAYPPGSGGGSGERTRLTGPMGNTSFIPDPHDPATEAEDL
;
A
#
# COMPACT_ATOMS: atom_id res chain seq x y z
N MET A 1 21.46 -16.86 -14.98
CA MET A 1 21.65 -15.74 -14.00
C MET A 1 21.63 -16.29 -12.57
N TRP A 2 22.21 -15.67 -11.53
CA TRP A 2 22.21 -16.28 -10.17
C TRP A 2 20.81 -16.48 -9.57
N VAL A 3 19.90 -15.52 -9.78
CA VAL A 3 18.50 -15.63 -9.33
C VAL A 3 17.78 -16.80 -10.00
N GLU A 4 18.11 -17.09 -11.26
CA GLU A 4 17.53 -18.21 -12.01
C GLU A 4 17.98 -19.57 -11.46
N ARG A 5 19.25 -19.66 -11.03
CA ARG A 5 19.75 -20.85 -10.33
C ARG A 5 19.00 -21.05 -9.01
N LEU A 6 18.88 -20.00 -8.19
CA LEU A 6 18.09 -20.04 -6.95
C LEU A 6 16.65 -20.53 -7.21
N PHE A 7 16.00 -20.00 -8.25
CA PHE A 7 14.64 -20.40 -8.61
C PHE A 7 14.55 -21.88 -8.99
N GLN A 8 15.50 -22.38 -9.79
CA GLN A 8 15.55 -23.80 -10.16
C GLN A 8 15.78 -24.70 -8.95
N ASP A 9 16.73 -24.34 -8.09
CA ASP A 9 17.08 -25.11 -6.89
C ASP A 9 15.87 -25.15 -5.91
N LEU A 10 15.21 -24.02 -5.67
CA LEU A 10 13.97 -23.95 -4.88
C LEU A 10 12.85 -24.80 -5.47
N CYS A 11 12.60 -24.70 -6.78
CA CYS A 11 11.57 -25.52 -7.44
C CYS A 11 11.90 -27.02 -7.31
N GLY A 12 13.17 -27.41 -7.42
CA GLY A 12 13.62 -28.78 -7.23
C GLY A 12 13.28 -29.31 -5.84
N HIS A 13 13.60 -28.55 -4.80
CA HIS A 13 13.26 -28.94 -3.42
C HIS A 13 11.76 -28.96 -3.16
N VAL A 14 10.99 -27.96 -3.63
CA VAL A 14 9.53 -27.93 -3.47
C VAL A 14 8.87 -29.12 -4.17
N MET A 15 9.28 -29.46 -5.39
CA MET A 15 8.80 -30.66 -6.09
C MET A 15 9.12 -31.94 -5.32
N ALA A 16 10.29 -32.03 -4.69
CA ALA A 16 10.67 -33.21 -3.90
C ALA A 16 9.90 -33.34 -2.57
N MET A 17 9.31 -32.25 -2.08
CA MET A 17 8.60 -32.19 -0.80
C MET A 17 7.06 -32.20 -0.94
N THR A 18 6.53 -32.16 -2.15
CA THR A 18 5.08 -32.02 -2.43
C THR A 18 4.56 -33.16 -3.29
N ASP A 19 3.24 -33.25 -3.40
CA ASP A 19 2.52 -34.20 -4.27
C ASP A 19 2.19 -33.61 -5.66
N LEU A 20 2.86 -32.52 -6.04
CA LEU A 20 2.65 -31.89 -7.35
C LEU A 20 2.96 -32.90 -8.48
N PRO A 21 2.05 -33.03 -9.48
CA PRO A 21 2.28 -33.93 -10.61
C PRO A 21 3.59 -33.65 -11.33
N ALA A 22 4.23 -34.70 -11.85
CA ALA A 22 5.42 -34.55 -12.68
C ALA A 22 5.14 -33.63 -13.88
N GLY A 23 5.94 -32.58 -14.03
CA GLY A 23 5.76 -31.55 -15.07
C GLY A 23 4.87 -30.36 -14.67
N ALA A 24 4.23 -30.38 -13.50
CA ALA A 24 3.58 -29.20 -12.96
C ALA A 24 4.63 -28.15 -12.51
N PRO A 25 4.40 -26.85 -12.74
CA PRO A 25 5.32 -25.82 -12.28
C PRO A 25 5.17 -25.62 -10.76
N ALA A 26 6.23 -25.92 -9.98
CA ALA A 26 6.28 -25.63 -8.55
C ALA A 26 6.33 -24.13 -8.21
N GLY A 27 6.67 -23.29 -9.18
CA GLY A 27 6.78 -21.86 -8.99
C GLY A 27 6.76 -21.10 -10.31
N PHE A 28 6.66 -19.78 -10.19
CA PHE A 28 6.75 -18.84 -11.29
C PHE A 28 7.79 -17.77 -10.95
N MET A 29 8.64 -17.43 -11.91
CA MET A 29 9.56 -16.31 -11.86
C MET A 29 9.47 -15.61 -13.20
N ASP A 30 9.28 -14.30 -13.18
CA ASP A 30 9.33 -13.53 -14.41
C ASP A 30 10.77 -13.54 -14.96
N ARG A 31 10.92 -14.11 -16.15
CA ARG A 31 12.22 -14.32 -16.78
C ARG A 31 12.53 -13.26 -17.84
N GLU A 32 11.53 -12.53 -18.33
CA GLU A 32 11.70 -11.61 -19.45
C GLU A 32 10.68 -10.47 -19.45
N ILE A 33 11.17 -9.23 -19.46
CA ILE A 33 10.44 -8.04 -19.92
C ILE A 33 10.18 -8.23 -21.43
N ARG A 34 9.19 -9.05 -21.79
CA ARG A 34 8.68 -9.08 -23.17
C ARG A 34 7.45 -8.19 -23.20
N SER A 35 7.70 -6.96 -23.60
CA SER A 35 6.71 -5.95 -23.96
C SER A 35 5.66 -6.56 -24.90
N GLY A 36 4.49 -6.89 -24.37
CA GLY A 36 3.36 -7.44 -25.10
C GLY A 36 2.10 -7.46 -24.24
N GLU A 37 0.93 -7.43 -24.87
CA GLU A 37 -0.38 -7.28 -24.21
C GLU A 37 -0.70 -8.40 -23.19
N GLY A 38 -0.08 -9.58 -23.28
CA GLY A 38 -0.36 -10.72 -22.40
C GLY A 38 0.54 -10.87 -21.15
N TRP A 39 1.59 -10.07 -20.98
CA TRP A 39 2.52 -10.22 -19.83
C TRP A 39 1.87 -9.80 -18.51
N SER A 40 1.20 -8.65 -18.50
CA SER A 40 0.47 -8.16 -17.33
C SER A 40 -0.67 -9.07 -16.92
N GLU A 41 -1.34 -9.68 -17.90
CA GLU A 41 -2.43 -10.64 -17.66
C GLU A 41 -1.89 -11.91 -16.99
N ARG A 42 -0.84 -12.51 -17.56
CA ARG A 42 -0.23 -13.71 -16.99
C ARG A 42 0.32 -13.48 -15.58
N LEU A 43 0.98 -12.36 -15.33
CA LEU A 43 1.48 -12.02 -13.99
C LEU A 43 0.32 -11.81 -13.01
N GLY A 44 -0.75 -11.12 -13.45
CA GLY A 44 -1.98 -10.97 -12.69
C GLY A 44 -2.62 -12.30 -12.31
N ASP A 45 -2.69 -13.25 -13.25
CA ASP A 45 -3.21 -14.61 -13.02
C ASP A 45 -2.36 -15.39 -12.01
N VAL A 46 -1.03 -15.31 -12.14
CA VAL A 46 -0.12 -15.96 -11.19
C VAL A 46 -0.29 -15.38 -9.79
N LEU A 47 -0.34 -14.06 -9.64
CA LEU A 47 -0.53 -13.42 -8.33
C LEU A 47 -1.93 -13.68 -7.77
N ALA A 48 -2.93 -13.86 -8.63
CA ALA A 48 -4.28 -14.25 -8.25
C ALA A 48 -4.38 -15.70 -7.74
N THR A 49 -3.47 -16.58 -8.13
CA THR A 49 -3.59 -18.03 -7.89
C THR A 49 -2.46 -18.65 -7.06
N CYS A 50 -1.29 -18.02 -6.97
CA CYS A 50 -0.17 -18.58 -6.23
C CYS A 50 -0.50 -18.75 -4.74
N ARG A 51 0.03 -19.81 -4.12
CA ARG A 51 -0.19 -20.11 -2.70
C ARG A 51 0.77 -19.33 -1.79
N VAL A 52 1.98 -19.07 -2.26
CA VAL A 52 3.05 -18.40 -1.51
C VAL A 52 3.74 -17.38 -2.39
N PHE A 53 4.00 -16.20 -1.84
CA PHE A 53 4.77 -15.15 -2.48
C PHE A 53 6.17 -15.07 -1.85
N VAL A 54 7.22 -15.14 -2.68
CA VAL A 54 8.62 -15.19 -2.22
C VAL A 54 9.37 -13.94 -2.70
N PRO A 55 9.35 -12.84 -1.95
CA PRO A 55 10.07 -11.62 -2.31
C PRO A 55 11.58 -11.78 -2.03
N LEU A 56 12.42 -11.37 -2.99
CA LEU A 56 13.88 -11.41 -2.86
C LEU A 56 14.41 -10.09 -2.27
N PHE A 57 14.51 -10.04 -0.94
CA PHE A 57 14.93 -8.85 -0.20
C PHE A 57 16.32 -8.39 -0.64
N SER A 58 16.36 -7.18 -1.20
CA SER A 58 17.57 -6.46 -1.56
C SER A 58 17.23 -4.98 -1.70
N PRO A 59 18.22 -4.05 -1.62
CA PRO A 59 17.94 -2.64 -1.84
C PRO A 59 17.30 -2.35 -3.22
N ARG A 60 17.69 -3.12 -4.25
CA ARG A 60 17.12 -2.99 -5.60
C ARG A 60 15.67 -3.48 -5.69
N TYR A 61 15.31 -4.50 -4.91
CA TYR A 61 13.93 -5.00 -4.85
C TYR A 61 12.99 -3.94 -4.27
N PHE A 62 13.36 -3.31 -3.16
CA PHE A 62 12.54 -2.28 -2.53
C PHE A 62 12.54 -0.94 -3.27
N ALA A 63 13.54 -0.67 -4.10
CA ALA A 63 13.55 0.49 -5.01
C ALA A 63 12.69 0.27 -6.29
N SER A 64 12.24 -0.96 -6.56
CA SER A 64 11.47 -1.28 -7.76
C SER A 64 9.97 -1.08 -7.54
N GLU A 65 9.38 -0.14 -8.27
CA GLU A 65 7.93 0.08 -8.27
C GLU A 65 7.18 -1.19 -8.68
N MET A 66 7.72 -1.94 -9.64
CA MET A 66 7.14 -3.19 -10.12
C MET A 66 7.09 -4.25 -9.00
N CYS A 67 8.17 -4.42 -8.26
CA CYS A 67 8.17 -5.35 -7.12
C CYS A 67 7.16 -4.93 -6.05
N GLY A 68 6.98 -3.63 -5.85
CA GLY A 68 5.95 -3.09 -4.95
C GLY A 68 4.52 -3.36 -5.44
N LYS A 69 4.27 -3.34 -6.76
CA LYS A 69 2.97 -3.69 -7.35
C LYS A 69 2.65 -5.17 -7.24
N GLU A 70 3.66 -6.04 -7.44
CA GLU A 70 3.52 -7.49 -7.25
C GLU A 70 3.15 -7.82 -5.80
N TRP A 71 3.88 -7.21 -4.86
CA TRP A 71 3.59 -7.33 -3.44
C TRP A 71 2.17 -6.90 -3.12
N TYR A 72 1.80 -5.70 -3.56
CA TYR A 72 0.46 -5.14 -3.34
C TYR A 72 -0.63 -6.09 -3.84
N ALA A 73 -0.51 -6.56 -5.09
CA ALA A 73 -1.50 -7.43 -5.71
C ALA A 73 -1.68 -8.76 -4.96
N PHE A 74 -0.59 -9.36 -4.47
CA PHE A 74 -0.67 -10.56 -3.64
C PHE A 74 -1.29 -10.27 -2.26
N GLU A 75 -0.86 -9.19 -1.60
CA GLU A 75 -1.30 -8.82 -0.25
C GLU A 75 -2.82 -8.54 -0.18
N GLN A 76 -3.42 -8.02 -1.25
CA GLN A 76 -4.87 -7.81 -1.31
C GLN A 76 -5.67 -9.09 -1.06
N ARG A 77 -5.21 -10.25 -1.56
CA ARG A 77 -5.88 -11.54 -1.33
C ARG A 77 -5.88 -11.92 0.15
N ALA A 78 -4.75 -11.67 0.82
CA ALA A 78 -4.61 -11.94 2.24
C ALA A 78 -5.52 -11.03 3.09
N ILE A 79 -5.61 -9.74 2.74
CA ILE A 79 -6.50 -8.78 3.39
C ILE A 79 -7.97 -9.19 3.21
N HIS A 80 -8.39 -9.53 1.99
CA HIS A 80 -9.75 -9.98 1.71
C HIS A 80 -10.10 -11.29 2.42
N HIS A 81 -9.17 -12.25 2.48
CA HIS A 81 -9.36 -13.47 3.24
C HIS A 81 -9.58 -13.18 4.72
N ARG A 82 -8.71 -12.35 5.34
CA ARG A 82 -8.86 -11.93 6.74
C ARG A 82 -10.17 -11.20 6.99
N ALA A 83 -10.59 -10.31 6.09
CA ALA A 83 -11.86 -9.60 6.22
C ALA A 83 -13.05 -10.59 6.27
N ARG A 84 -13.05 -11.59 5.39
CA ARG A 84 -14.13 -12.58 5.27
C ARG A 84 -14.17 -13.59 6.43
N SER A 85 -13.01 -14.12 6.84
CA SER A 85 -12.94 -15.27 7.76
C SER A 85 -12.44 -14.93 9.16
N ASN A 86 -11.86 -13.74 9.36
CA ASN A 86 -11.09 -13.38 10.55
C ASN A 86 -9.94 -14.36 10.86
N GLN A 87 -9.48 -15.13 9.87
CA GLN A 87 -8.35 -16.06 10.00
C GLN A 87 -7.06 -15.48 9.41
N PRO A 88 -5.90 -15.73 10.03
CA PRO A 88 -4.62 -15.25 9.52
C PRO A 88 -4.35 -15.78 8.10
N ALA A 89 -3.63 -14.98 7.32
CA ALA A 89 -3.36 -15.22 5.90
C ALA A 89 -1.94 -14.81 5.52
N GLU A 90 -0.95 -15.16 6.35
CA GLU A 90 0.45 -14.81 6.12
C GLU A 90 1.11 -15.80 5.16
N ALA A 91 1.01 -15.52 3.87
CA ALA A 91 1.58 -16.36 2.81
C ALA A 91 2.77 -15.73 2.09
N ILE A 92 3.43 -14.75 2.72
CA ILE A 92 4.66 -14.13 2.21
C ILE A 92 5.86 -14.75 2.94
N VAL A 93 6.80 -15.32 2.17
CA VAL A 93 8.03 -15.92 2.70
C VAL A 93 9.23 -15.13 2.17
N PRO A 94 9.75 -14.14 2.93
CA PRO A 94 10.82 -13.30 2.44
C PRO A 94 12.14 -14.05 2.38
N ALA A 95 12.80 -13.98 1.23
CA ALA A 95 14.12 -14.55 1.02
C ALA A 95 15.17 -13.44 0.96
N LEU A 96 16.11 -13.44 1.90
CA LEU A 96 17.20 -12.47 1.96
C LEU A 96 18.20 -12.70 0.82
N TRP A 97 18.07 -11.93 -0.26
CA TRP A 97 19.00 -12.00 -1.39
C TRP A 97 20.32 -11.29 -1.08
N VAL A 98 20.21 -10.07 -0.56
CA VAL A 98 21.32 -9.26 -0.02
C VAL A 98 20.84 -8.64 1.28
N PRO A 99 21.65 -8.60 2.36
CA PRO A 99 21.27 -7.95 3.61
C PRO A 99 20.73 -6.53 3.39
N VAL A 100 19.55 -6.25 3.97
CA VAL A 100 18.89 -4.94 3.88
C VAL A 100 18.82 -4.34 5.28
N PRO A 101 19.40 -3.15 5.52
CA PRO A 101 19.25 -2.45 6.79
C PRO A 101 17.77 -2.13 7.08
N PRO A 102 17.31 -2.16 8.34
CA PRO A 102 15.92 -1.84 8.69
C PRO A 102 15.45 -0.49 8.14
N SER A 103 16.32 0.54 8.12
CA SER A 103 15.99 1.88 7.59
C SER A 103 15.69 1.91 6.08
N GLN A 104 15.96 0.83 5.35
CA GLN A 104 15.68 0.68 3.92
C GLN A 104 14.49 -0.25 3.66
N LEU A 105 13.85 -0.78 4.72
CA LEU A 105 12.65 -1.59 4.55
C LEU A 105 11.43 -0.66 4.43
N PRO A 106 10.57 -0.84 3.42
CA PRO A 106 9.27 -0.20 3.42
C PRO A 106 8.41 -0.76 4.56
N GLY A 107 7.42 -0.01 5.03
CA GLY A 107 6.59 -0.44 6.15
C GLY A 107 5.87 -1.77 5.91
N SER A 108 5.54 -2.10 4.66
CA SER A 108 4.98 -3.41 4.25
C SER A 108 5.92 -4.58 4.56
N ALA A 109 7.24 -4.40 4.38
CA ALA A 109 8.23 -5.42 4.65
C ALA A 109 8.63 -5.49 6.14
N GLU A 110 8.73 -4.34 6.83
CA GLU A 110 9.09 -4.28 8.27
C GLU A 110 8.13 -5.09 9.16
N ARG A 111 6.86 -5.20 8.75
CA ARG A 111 5.81 -5.86 9.53
C ARG A 111 5.82 -7.39 9.39
N LEU A 112 6.57 -7.95 8.45
CA LEU A 112 6.67 -9.40 8.33
C LEU A 112 7.42 -9.98 9.53
N GLN A 113 6.74 -10.81 10.32
CA GLN A 113 7.37 -11.56 11.39
C GLN A 113 8.10 -12.77 10.80
N PHE A 114 9.33 -12.56 10.33
CA PHE A 114 10.12 -13.62 9.73
C PHE A 114 11.51 -13.74 10.35
N ASN A 115 11.80 -14.91 10.92
CA ASN A 115 13.09 -15.19 11.53
C ASN A 115 14.09 -15.74 10.51
N HIS A 116 14.91 -14.87 9.94
CA HIS A 116 15.96 -15.25 8.99
C HIS A 116 17.05 -16.15 9.60
N ARG A 117 17.17 -16.25 10.93
CA ARG A 117 18.22 -17.05 11.59
C ARG A 117 18.03 -18.56 11.38
N ASP A 118 16.80 -18.98 11.10
CA ASP A 118 16.48 -20.40 10.88
C ASP A 118 17.19 -20.96 9.62
N PHE A 119 17.60 -20.10 8.69
CA PHE A 119 18.33 -20.46 7.46
C PHE A 119 19.87 -20.43 7.62
N GLY A 120 20.38 -20.11 8.82
CA GLY A 120 21.81 -20.12 9.16
C GLY A 120 22.47 -18.75 9.29
N GLU A 121 23.57 -18.69 10.04
CA GLU A 121 24.24 -17.41 10.37
C GLU A 121 24.79 -16.69 9.12
N ARG A 122 25.46 -17.42 8.22
CA ARG A 122 25.97 -16.83 6.98
C ARG A 122 24.88 -16.32 6.04
N TYR A 123 23.70 -16.95 6.05
CA TYR A 123 22.57 -16.46 5.27
C TYR A 123 22.15 -15.06 5.74
N VAL A 124 22.12 -14.84 7.06
CA VAL A 124 21.78 -13.52 7.63
C VAL A 124 22.87 -12.49 7.32
N SER A 125 24.15 -12.87 7.41
CA SER A 125 25.27 -11.93 7.21
C SER A 125 25.53 -11.59 5.74
N ASP A 126 25.42 -12.57 4.83
CA ASP A 126 25.90 -12.45 3.46
C ASP A 126 24.76 -12.49 2.42
N GLY A 127 23.57 -12.96 2.82
CA GLY A 127 22.43 -13.20 1.93
C GLY A 127 22.68 -14.33 0.93
N LEU A 128 21.62 -14.76 0.23
CA LEU A 128 21.72 -15.82 -0.78
C LEU A 128 22.67 -15.46 -1.93
N TYR A 129 22.82 -14.18 -2.27
CA TYR A 129 23.76 -13.75 -3.30
C TYR A 129 25.22 -14.01 -2.89
N GLY A 130 25.57 -13.75 -1.63
CA GLY A 130 26.91 -14.04 -1.10
C GLY A 130 27.21 -15.53 -1.12
N LEU A 131 26.25 -16.33 -0.66
CA LEU A 131 26.34 -17.79 -0.61
C LEU A 131 26.47 -18.42 -2.01
N ILE A 132 25.60 -18.05 -2.95
CA ILE A 132 25.55 -18.67 -4.29
C ILE A 132 26.77 -18.34 -5.16
N LYS A 133 27.38 -17.17 -4.94
CA LYS A 133 28.49 -16.66 -5.74
C LYS A 133 29.83 -17.29 -5.36
N LEU A 134 30.00 -17.65 -4.08
CA LEU A 134 31.26 -18.11 -3.53
C LEU A 134 31.23 -19.64 -3.37
N ARG A 135 32.07 -20.35 -4.15
CA ARG A 135 32.18 -21.82 -4.09
C ARG A 135 32.49 -22.36 -2.70
N LEU A 136 33.19 -21.58 -1.87
CA LEU A 136 33.49 -21.93 -0.48
C LEU A 136 32.22 -22.11 0.37
N PHE A 137 31.12 -21.45 0.00
CA PHE A 137 29.86 -21.44 0.75
C PHE A 137 28.78 -22.33 0.12
N ALA A 138 29.19 -23.35 -0.65
CA ALA A 138 28.26 -24.23 -1.34
C ALA A 138 27.36 -24.99 -0.35
N GLU A 139 27.90 -25.51 0.75
CA GLU A 139 27.12 -26.23 1.76
C GLU A 139 26.13 -25.31 2.48
N GLU A 140 26.55 -24.09 2.84
CA GLU A 140 25.67 -23.10 3.44
C GLU A 140 24.57 -22.62 2.48
N TYR A 141 24.88 -22.50 1.19
CA TYR A 141 23.89 -22.22 0.15
C TYR A 141 22.83 -23.32 0.08
N GLU A 142 23.25 -24.58 -0.10
CA GLU A 142 22.32 -25.71 -0.21
C GLU A 142 21.43 -25.83 1.03
N ARG A 143 22.01 -25.66 2.23
CA ARG A 143 21.25 -25.66 3.49
C ARG A 143 20.22 -24.53 3.53
N ALA A 144 20.61 -23.30 3.20
CA ALA A 144 19.71 -22.15 3.23
C ALA A 144 18.54 -22.30 2.25
N VAL A 145 18.81 -22.80 1.04
CA VAL A 145 17.79 -23.05 0.01
C VAL A 145 16.84 -24.17 0.43
N TYR A 146 17.37 -25.25 1.00
CA TYR A 146 16.57 -26.37 1.50
C TYR A 146 15.61 -25.94 2.61
N GLU A 147 16.10 -25.19 3.60
CA GLU A 147 15.25 -24.67 4.69
C GLU A 147 14.22 -23.65 4.18
N LEU A 148 14.59 -22.80 3.21
CA LEU A 148 13.65 -21.88 2.56
C LEU A 148 12.54 -22.65 1.83
N ALA A 149 12.87 -23.72 1.11
CA ALA A 149 11.89 -24.59 0.46
C ALA A 149 10.94 -25.25 1.47
N LYS A 150 11.47 -25.78 2.58
CA LYS A 150 10.65 -26.33 3.69
C LYS A 150 9.67 -25.29 4.22
N ARG A 151 10.12 -24.04 4.40
CA ARG A 151 9.25 -22.96 4.86
C ARG A 151 8.16 -22.63 3.84
N ILE A 152 8.48 -22.59 2.55
CA ILE A 152 7.49 -22.38 1.47
C ILE A 152 6.42 -23.47 1.51
N VAL A 153 6.80 -24.74 1.57
CA VAL A 153 5.86 -25.87 1.62
C VAL A 153 4.99 -25.80 2.88
N SER A 154 5.60 -25.57 4.04
CA SER A 154 4.89 -25.42 5.31
C SER A 154 3.85 -24.30 5.29
N VAL A 155 4.19 -23.14 4.73
CA VAL A 155 3.26 -22.00 4.58
C VAL A 155 2.16 -22.34 3.58
N ALA A 156 2.51 -22.96 2.44
CA ALA A 156 1.53 -23.36 1.45
C ALA A 156 0.45 -24.28 2.05
N ASP A 157 0.85 -25.25 2.88
CA ASP A 157 -0.05 -26.26 3.46
C ASP A 157 -0.88 -25.75 4.64
N SER A 158 -0.31 -24.86 5.46
CA SER A 158 -0.98 -24.32 6.64
C SER A 158 -1.87 -23.11 6.32
N VAL A 159 -1.51 -22.31 5.33
CA VAL A 159 -2.23 -21.06 4.99
C VAL A 159 -3.04 -21.26 3.72
N ARG A 160 -4.37 -21.22 3.86
CA ARG A 160 -5.30 -21.30 2.73
C ARG A 160 -5.83 -19.91 2.40
N ILE A 161 -5.21 -19.26 1.41
CA ILE A 161 -5.75 -18.03 0.82
C ILE A 161 -6.52 -18.41 -0.44
N ASP A 162 -7.78 -17.99 -0.51
CA ASP A 162 -8.60 -18.20 -1.70
C ASP A 162 -7.93 -17.59 -2.95
N THR A 163 -8.24 -18.16 -4.11
CA THR A 163 -7.84 -17.57 -5.39
C THR A 163 -8.54 -16.22 -5.55
N GLY A 164 -7.77 -15.20 -5.91
CA GLY A 164 -8.26 -13.85 -6.15
C GLY A 164 -8.70 -13.64 -7.60
N ARG A 165 -9.16 -12.43 -7.89
CA ARG A 165 -9.29 -11.94 -9.27
C ARG A 165 -7.94 -11.39 -9.73
N PRO A 166 -7.55 -11.59 -11.01
CA PRO A 166 -6.38 -10.94 -11.57
C PRO A 166 -6.47 -9.42 -11.40
N VAL A 167 -5.41 -8.82 -10.87
CA VAL A 167 -5.29 -7.37 -10.73
C VAL A 167 -4.79 -6.80 -12.05
N ASP A 168 -5.39 -5.71 -12.55
CA ASP A 168 -4.78 -4.94 -13.65
C ASP A 168 -3.52 -4.25 -13.11
N TYR A 169 -2.40 -4.89 -13.40
CA TYR A 169 -1.09 -4.50 -12.91
C TYR A 169 -0.68 -3.07 -13.30
N ARG A 170 -1.24 -2.53 -14.39
CA ARG A 170 -0.95 -1.16 -14.84
C ARG A 170 -1.54 -0.11 -13.90
N LEU A 171 -2.65 -0.47 -13.24
CA LEU A 171 -3.40 0.40 -12.33
C LEU A 171 -3.11 0.10 -10.85
N ALA A 172 -2.41 -0.99 -10.57
CA ALA A 172 -2.05 -1.35 -9.20
C ALA A 172 -1.08 -0.32 -8.60
N PRO A 173 -1.32 0.14 -7.35
CA PRO A 173 -0.35 0.93 -6.61
C PRO A 173 0.83 0.07 -6.15
N SER A 174 1.92 0.74 -5.79
CA SER A 174 3.11 0.09 -5.20
C SER A 174 3.00 0.03 -3.68
N ALA A 175 3.17 -1.16 -3.10
CA ALA A 175 3.22 -1.35 -1.65
C ALA A 175 4.47 -0.75 -0.97
N PHE A 176 5.42 -0.26 -1.75
CA PHE A 176 6.63 0.41 -1.25
C PHE A 176 6.49 1.94 -1.24
N GLY A 177 5.33 2.46 -1.67
CA GLY A 177 5.09 3.89 -1.83
C GLY A 177 5.53 4.41 -3.20
N SER A 178 5.49 5.73 -3.37
CA SER A 178 5.90 6.39 -4.62
C SER A 178 7.43 6.52 -4.67
N PRO A 179 8.07 6.36 -5.85
CA PRO A 179 9.51 6.56 -6.01
C PRO A 179 10.00 7.93 -5.52
N SER A 180 9.15 8.96 -5.59
CA SER A 180 9.45 10.33 -5.13
C SER A 180 9.44 10.51 -3.61
N SER A 181 8.86 9.55 -2.87
CA SER A 181 8.78 9.58 -1.41
C SER A 181 10.04 9.00 -0.73
N GLY A 182 10.98 8.48 -1.52
CA GLY A 182 12.13 7.71 -1.05
C GLY A 182 11.72 6.33 -0.53
N VAL A 183 12.65 5.38 -0.50
CA VAL A 183 12.51 4.16 0.31
C VAL A 183 12.58 4.64 1.77
N GLY A 184 11.45 4.62 2.48
CA GLY A 184 11.36 5.31 3.76
C GLY A 184 10.11 4.96 4.57
N ALA A 185 10.18 5.37 5.84
CA ALA A 185 9.19 5.14 6.88
C ALA A 185 7.75 5.38 6.40
N PRO A 186 6.78 4.63 6.95
CA PRO A 186 5.38 4.74 6.54
C PRO A 186 4.85 6.16 6.78
N ARG A 187 4.09 6.67 5.81
CA ARG A 187 3.52 8.03 5.86
C ARG A 187 2.30 8.05 6.78
N PRO A 188 2.11 9.07 7.65
CA PRO A 188 0.91 9.13 8.47
C PRO A 188 -0.34 9.28 7.59
N MET A 189 -1.43 8.62 7.99
CA MET A 189 -2.78 8.80 7.47
C MET A 189 -3.79 8.68 8.61
N GLN A 190 -4.82 9.50 8.62
CA GLN A 190 -5.92 9.39 9.58
C GLN A 190 -7.14 8.70 8.96
N ILE A 191 -7.80 7.83 9.71
CA ILE A 191 -9.07 7.22 9.37
C ILE A 191 -10.06 7.57 10.49
N THR A 192 -10.99 8.44 10.20
CA THR A 192 -12.02 8.89 11.15
C THR A 192 -13.30 8.09 10.91
N ILE A 193 -13.89 7.52 11.96
CA ILE A 193 -15.10 6.71 11.90
C ILE A 193 -16.28 7.49 12.49
N ALA A 194 -17.29 7.78 11.66
CA ALA A 194 -18.56 8.35 12.09
C ALA A 194 -19.64 7.27 11.97
N ALA A 195 -19.78 6.46 13.03
CA ALA A 195 -20.76 5.39 13.11
C ALA A 195 -21.33 5.29 14.53
N PRO A 196 -22.60 4.89 14.70
CA PRO A 196 -23.16 4.55 15.99
C PRO A 196 -22.38 3.43 16.70
N THR A 197 -22.50 3.37 18.02
CA THR A 197 -22.20 2.20 18.84
C THR A 197 -23.44 1.36 19.06
N ARG A 198 -23.32 0.17 19.64
CA ARG A 198 -24.48 -0.64 20.01
C ARG A 198 -25.39 0.01 21.06
N HIS A 199 -24.92 1.06 21.74
CA HIS A 199 -25.61 1.70 22.86
C HIS A 199 -26.40 2.95 22.47
N ASP A 200 -26.16 3.50 21.27
CA ASP A 200 -26.76 4.74 20.76
C ASP A 200 -27.49 4.53 19.42
N LEU A 201 -27.86 3.27 19.11
CA LEU A 201 -28.56 2.93 17.88
C LEU A 201 -29.96 3.56 17.82
N PRO A 202 -30.39 4.00 16.62
CA PRO A 202 -31.77 4.40 16.40
C PRO A 202 -32.75 3.27 16.73
N GLU A 203 -33.95 3.64 17.19
CA GLU A 203 -34.99 2.67 17.54
C GLU A 203 -35.26 1.70 16.38
N GLY A 204 -35.24 0.40 16.69
CA GLY A 204 -35.47 -0.68 15.73
C GLY A 204 -34.27 -1.09 14.87
N ARG A 205 -33.12 -0.42 14.94
CA ARG A 205 -31.90 -0.84 14.22
C ARG A 205 -31.27 -2.09 14.87
N ASN A 206 -30.95 -3.11 14.05
CA ASN A 206 -30.24 -4.30 14.52
C ASN A 206 -28.80 -3.97 14.98
N SER A 207 -28.43 -4.46 16.16
CA SER A 207 -27.12 -4.29 16.76
C SER A 207 -26.01 -5.18 16.21
N ASP A 208 -26.32 -6.23 15.43
CA ASP A 208 -25.31 -7.21 14.94
C ASP A 208 -24.19 -6.58 14.11
N HIS A 209 -24.39 -5.37 13.58
CA HIS A 209 -23.41 -4.62 12.80
C HIS A 209 -22.52 -3.69 13.66
N TYR A 210 -22.74 -3.62 14.97
CA TYR A 210 -22.14 -2.62 15.86
C TYR A 210 -21.55 -3.25 17.11
N GLY A 211 -20.49 -2.62 17.64
CA GLY A 211 -19.88 -3.01 18.91
C GLY A 211 -19.91 -1.90 19.95
N ASP A 212 -19.02 -1.98 20.93
CA ASP A 212 -18.93 -1.01 22.03
C ASP A 212 -18.32 0.32 21.58
N HIS A 213 -17.53 0.31 20.51
CA HIS A 213 -16.88 1.49 19.95
C HIS A 213 -17.28 1.68 18.48
N PRO A 214 -17.24 2.91 17.92
CA PRO A 214 -17.54 3.15 16.51
C PRO A 214 -16.65 2.35 15.55
N GLN A 215 -15.41 2.06 15.93
CA GLN A 215 -14.48 1.24 15.15
C GLN A 215 -14.87 -0.25 15.05
N ASP A 216 -15.77 -0.73 15.91
CA ASP A 216 -16.31 -2.08 15.86
C ASP A 216 -17.41 -2.24 14.80
N TRP A 217 -17.84 -1.13 14.18
CA TRP A 217 -18.83 -1.11 13.12
C TRP A 217 -18.43 -1.99 11.93
N ASN A 218 -19.34 -2.87 11.54
CA ASN A 218 -19.20 -3.78 10.41
C ASN A 218 -20.46 -3.72 9.51
N PRO A 219 -20.48 -2.81 8.52
CA PRO A 219 -21.60 -2.68 7.60
C PRO A 219 -21.77 -3.91 6.69
N TYR A 220 -20.73 -4.74 6.54
CA TYR A 220 -20.73 -5.89 5.65
C TYR A 220 -20.92 -7.23 6.36
N TYR A 221 -21.27 -7.23 7.65
CA TYR A 221 -21.67 -8.45 8.36
C TYR A 221 -22.93 -9.07 7.72
N PRO A 222 -23.04 -10.41 7.58
CA PRO A 222 -22.07 -11.44 7.97
C PRO A 222 -21.04 -11.80 6.87
N SER A 223 -21.11 -11.18 5.69
CA SER A 223 -20.18 -11.43 4.58
C SER A 223 -18.73 -11.06 4.91
N SER A 224 -18.53 -10.09 5.83
CA SER A 224 -17.27 -9.79 6.49
C SER A 224 -17.37 -10.17 7.96
N ALA A 225 -16.39 -10.92 8.47
CA ALA A 225 -16.27 -11.24 9.89
C ALA A 225 -15.56 -10.15 10.69
N ARG A 226 -14.80 -9.25 10.03
CA ARG A 226 -14.03 -8.19 10.70
C ARG A 226 -14.71 -6.82 10.58
N PRO A 227 -14.60 -5.96 11.61
CA PRO A 227 -15.00 -4.57 11.53
C PRO A 227 -14.29 -3.83 10.42
N LEU A 228 -14.99 -2.87 9.81
CA LEU A 228 -14.50 -2.20 8.61
C LEU A 228 -13.24 -1.37 8.89
N ALA A 229 -13.14 -0.76 10.06
CA ALA A 229 -12.00 0.07 10.43
C ALA A 229 -10.67 -0.70 10.35
N TYR A 230 -10.65 -1.96 10.79
CA TYR A 230 -9.46 -2.81 10.71
C TYR A 230 -9.11 -3.20 9.27
N VAL A 231 -10.11 -3.45 8.43
CA VAL A 231 -9.88 -3.74 7.01
C VAL A 231 -9.35 -2.50 6.28
N ALA A 232 -9.93 -1.34 6.56
CA ALA A 232 -9.46 -0.06 6.02
C ALA A 232 -8.02 0.24 6.42
N GLU A 233 -7.67 0.01 7.69
CA GLU A 233 -6.30 0.15 8.19
C GLU A 233 -5.32 -0.78 7.46
N GLU A 234 -5.67 -2.06 7.24
CA GLU A 234 -4.81 -2.99 6.48
C GLU A 234 -4.61 -2.54 5.03
N LEU A 235 -5.68 -2.10 4.36
CA LEU A 235 -5.60 -1.57 3.00
C LEU A 235 -4.72 -0.32 2.93
N VAL A 236 -4.89 0.63 3.85
CA VAL A 236 -4.05 1.83 3.95
C VAL A 236 -2.59 1.47 4.22
N ARG A 237 -2.34 0.51 5.12
CA ARG A 237 -0.99 -0.02 5.42
C ARG A 237 -0.34 -0.68 4.21
N SER A 238 -1.11 -1.37 3.37
CA SER A 238 -0.62 -1.98 2.12
C SER A 238 -0.11 -0.96 1.10
N LEU A 239 -0.39 0.34 1.31
CA LEU A 239 0.02 1.46 0.46
C LEU A 239 1.18 2.28 1.07
N ASN A 240 1.91 1.67 2.01
CA ASN A 240 3.01 2.27 2.77
C ASN A 240 2.58 3.52 3.59
N TYR A 241 1.40 3.47 4.19
CA TYR A 241 0.96 4.42 5.21
C TYR A 241 0.91 3.79 6.60
N GLN A 242 0.96 4.63 7.62
CA GLN A 242 0.66 4.33 9.01
C GLN A 242 -0.68 4.99 9.33
N ALA A 243 -1.73 4.16 9.41
CA ALA A 243 -3.06 4.63 9.75
C ALA A 243 -3.18 4.89 11.27
N VAL A 244 -3.87 5.96 11.62
CA VAL A 244 -4.39 6.21 12.98
C VAL A 244 -5.90 6.23 12.86
N ILE A 245 -6.58 5.37 13.61
CA ILE A 245 -8.04 5.27 13.63
C ILE A 245 -8.56 6.11 14.78
N THR A 246 -9.51 7.00 14.51
CA THR A 246 -10.19 7.83 15.52
C THR A 246 -11.70 7.73 15.38
N SER A 247 -12.42 7.88 16.49
CA SER A 247 -13.85 8.13 16.46
C SER A 247 -14.10 9.59 16.11
N PHE A 248 -15.09 9.85 15.24
CA PHE A 248 -15.58 11.19 14.97
C PHE A 248 -16.08 11.89 16.24
N ASP A 249 -16.50 11.11 17.25
CA ASP A 249 -16.97 11.64 18.52
C ASP A 249 -15.86 12.22 19.40
N GLU A 250 -14.70 11.58 19.39
CA GLU A 250 -13.55 11.93 20.21
C GLU A 250 -12.67 13.01 19.55
N ASP A 251 -12.70 13.07 18.22
CA ASP A 251 -11.94 14.07 17.47
C ASP A 251 -12.57 15.47 17.65
N ARG A 252 -12.01 16.22 18.60
CA ARG A 252 -12.28 17.65 18.73
C ARG A 252 -11.59 18.36 17.57
N HIS A 253 -12.33 18.49 16.48
CA HIS A 253 -11.94 19.24 15.30
C HIS A 253 -11.82 20.73 15.67
N ASP A 254 -10.71 21.13 16.27
CA ASP A 254 -10.36 22.55 16.44
C ASP A 254 -10.10 23.10 15.04
N GLY A 255 -11.13 23.71 14.43
CA GLY A 255 -11.24 24.13 13.02
C GLY A 255 -10.24 25.21 12.54
N LYS A 256 -9.00 25.20 13.04
CA LYS A 256 -7.92 26.13 12.67
C LYS A 256 -6.54 25.49 12.53
N ALA A 257 -6.38 24.19 12.84
CA ALA A 257 -5.08 23.53 12.64
C ALA A 257 -4.80 23.33 11.13
N PRO A 258 -3.57 23.61 10.65
CA PRO A 258 -3.19 23.23 9.29
C PRO A 258 -3.32 21.70 9.11
N PRO A 259 -3.54 21.21 7.87
CA PRO A 259 -3.58 19.78 7.61
C PRO A 259 -2.31 19.11 8.13
N SER A 260 -2.45 18.16 9.05
CA SER A 260 -1.34 17.39 9.63
C SER A 260 -1.05 16.10 8.84
N THR A 261 -2.08 15.54 8.22
CA THR A 261 -2.03 14.26 7.49
C THR A 261 -3.22 14.17 6.53
N PRO A 262 -3.15 13.38 5.43
CA PRO A 262 -4.34 13.03 4.66
C PRO A 262 -5.32 12.21 5.50
N GLU A 263 -6.62 12.39 5.25
CA GLU A 263 -7.68 11.81 6.08
C GLU A 263 -8.76 11.12 5.24
N ILE A 264 -9.24 9.98 5.73
CA ILE A 264 -10.42 9.28 5.22
C ILE A 264 -11.50 9.33 6.29
N LEU A 265 -12.69 9.79 5.91
CA LEU A 265 -13.87 9.76 6.77
C LEU A 265 -14.78 8.61 6.33
N LEU A 266 -14.94 7.60 7.18
CA LEU A 266 -15.91 6.52 6.98
C LEU A 266 -17.21 6.88 7.69
N VAL A 267 -18.32 6.96 6.97
CA VAL A 267 -19.61 7.38 7.52
C VAL A 267 -20.64 6.27 7.42
N ASP A 268 -21.25 5.92 8.55
CA ASP A 268 -22.50 5.17 8.59
C ASP A 268 -23.68 6.14 8.50
N ARG A 269 -24.56 5.95 7.52
CA ARG A 269 -25.75 6.80 7.39
C ARG A 269 -26.73 6.62 8.54
N TRP A 270 -26.68 5.52 9.29
CA TRP A 270 -27.51 5.34 10.49
C TRP A 270 -27.19 6.36 11.59
N ALA A 271 -25.97 6.92 11.64
CA ALA A 271 -25.62 8.03 12.53
C ALA A 271 -26.47 9.28 12.27
N LEU A 272 -26.99 9.44 11.05
CA LEU A 272 -27.78 10.62 10.67
C LEU A 272 -29.17 10.62 11.32
N ARG A 273 -29.62 9.55 11.98
CA ARG A 273 -30.89 9.62 12.74
C ARG A 273 -30.75 10.37 14.06
N ASP A 274 -29.54 10.57 14.55
CA ASP A 274 -29.24 11.44 15.68
C ASP A 274 -29.01 12.89 15.18
N GLU A 275 -29.75 13.84 15.76
CA GLU A 275 -29.66 15.25 15.42
C GLU A 275 -28.32 15.87 15.83
N ASP A 276 -27.69 15.41 16.92
CA ASP A 276 -26.40 15.91 17.39
C ASP A 276 -25.28 15.49 16.45
N HIS A 277 -25.31 14.23 16.00
CA HIS A 277 -24.44 13.75 14.93
C HIS A 277 -24.61 14.56 13.64
N CYS A 278 -25.87 14.83 13.23
CA CYS A 278 -26.15 15.67 12.07
C CYS A 278 -25.52 17.08 12.20
N ARG A 279 -25.70 17.74 13.34
CA ARG A 279 -25.15 19.08 13.58
C ARG A 279 -23.63 19.09 13.47
N ARG A 280 -22.95 18.08 14.04
CA ARG A 280 -21.48 17.98 14.02
C ARG A 280 -20.93 17.65 12.64
N LEU A 281 -21.56 16.73 11.91
CA LEU A 281 -21.18 16.40 10.53
C LEU A 281 -21.38 17.59 9.60
N ALA A 282 -22.47 18.36 9.75
CA ALA A 282 -22.68 19.60 9.01
C ALA A 282 -21.62 20.66 9.30
N ALA A 283 -21.22 20.82 10.58
CA ALA A 283 -20.15 21.73 10.95
C ALA A 283 -18.81 21.30 10.32
N PHE A 284 -18.50 20.01 10.34
CA PHE A 284 -17.31 19.45 9.68
C PHE A 284 -17.32 19.66 8.17
N ASP A 285 -18.46 19.43 7.50
CA ASP A 285 -18.62 19.64 6.06
C ASP A 285 -18.41 21.11 5.67
N ALA A 286 -18.93 22.05 6.49
CA ALA A 286 -18.80 23.48 6.29
C ALA A 286 -17.34 23.99 6.36
N GLU A 287 -16.44 23.29 7.05
CA GLU A 287 -15.00 23.60 7.05
C GLU A 287 -14.34 23.35 5.68
N ASN A 288 -14.98 22.55 4.81
CA ASN A 288 -14.56 22.26 3.44
C ASN A 288 -13.08 21.86 3.35
N ARG A 289 -12.67 20.84 4.12
CA ARG A 289 -11.30 20.32 4.13
C ARG A 289 -11.03 19.44 2.90
N PRO A 290 -10.32 19.89 1.84
CA PRO A 290 -10.26 19.14 0.59
C PRO A 290 -9.40 17.87 0.67
N TRP A 291 -8.54 17.76 1.68
CA TRP A 291 -7.68 16.61 1.97
C TRP A 291 -8.38 15.50 2.77
N VAL A 292 -9.63 15.71 3.20
CA VAL A 292 -10.49 14.68 3.77
C VAL A 292 -11.38 14.11 2.67
N THR A 293 -11.29 12.82 2.41
CA THR A 293 -12.17 12.12 1.45
C THR A 293 -13.17 11.24 2.19
N MET A 294 -14.46 11.39 1.88
CA MET A 294 -15.55 10.63 2.49
C MET A 294 -15.81 9.34 1.73
N VAL A 295 -16.01 8.24 2.47
CA VAL A 295 -16.46 6.95 1.94
C VAL A 295 -17.65 6.49 2.77
N VAL A 296 -18.71 6.05 2.09
CA VAL A 296 -19.97 5.64 2.74
C VAL A 296 -20.22 4.16 2.45
N PRO A 297 -19.80 3.25 3.33
CA PRO A 297 -20.19 1.85 3.28
C PRO A 297 -21.71 1.71 3.38
N TRP A 298 -22.33 0.92 2.48
CA TRP A 298 -23.77 0.72 2.49
C TRP A 298 -24.15 -0.65 1.95
N SER A 299 -24.27 -1.66 2.83
CA SER A 299 -24.54 -3.03 2.39
C SER A 299 -25.94 -3.17 1.80
N ARG A 300 -26.00 -3.74 0.60
CA ARG A 300 -27.27 -4.12 -0.05
C ARG A 300 -27.86 -5.41 0.49
N ASP A 301 -27.10 -6.17 1.26
CA ASP A 301 -27.60 -7.42 1.86
C ASP A 301 -28.42 -7.13 3.12
N ASP A 302 -28.13 -6.03 3.83
CA ASP A 302 -28.91 -5.57 4.98
C ASP A 302 -30.29 -5.04 4.53
N HIS A 303 -31.35 -5.72 4.96
CA HIS A 303 -32.73 -5.36 4.66
C HIS A 303 -33.13 -4.00 5.26
N GLN A 304 -32.64 -3.66 6.46
CA GLN A 304 -32.97 -2.38 7.09
C GLN A 304 -32.30 -1.23 6.34
N SER A 305 -31.03 -1.39 5.98
CA SER A 305 -30.29 -0.40 5.19
C SER A 305 -30.89 -0.21 3.80
N ARG A 306 -31.33 -1.29 3.12
CA ARG A 306 -32.09 -1.16 1.86
C ARG A 306 -33.39 -0.36 2.02
N ALA A 307 -34.16 -0.64 3.06
CA ALA A 307 -35.43 0.05 3.29
C ALA A 307 -35.25 1.55 3.59
N ALA A 308 -34.17 1.93 4.27
CA ALA A 308 -33.87 3.31 4.64
C ALA A 308 -32.98 4.05 3.64
N GLU A 309 -32.60 3.42 2.50
CA GLU A 309 -31.59 3.95 1.57
C GLU A 309 -31.95 5.34 1.04
N THR A 310 -33.18 5.57 0.59
CA THR A 310 -33.62 6.87 0.06
C THR A 310 -33.60 7.94 1.15
N GLU A 311 -34.25 7.70 2.29
CA GLU A 311 -34.32 8.63 3.43
C GLU A 311 -32.92 9.06 3.88
N LEU A 312 -32.04 8.08 4.12
CA LEU A 312 -30.73 8.36 4.69
C LEU A 312 -29.73 8.91 3.67
N THR A 313 -29.92 8.64 2.38
CA THR A 313 -29.14 9.29 1.31
C THR A 313 -29.53 10.76 1.19
N GLU A 314 -30.82 11.09 1.14
CA GLU A 314 -31.30 12.48 1.09
C GLU A 314 -30.85 13.26 2.33
N LYS A 315 -30.90 12.61 3.51
CA LYS A 315 -30.41 13.22 4.75
C LYS A 315 -28.91 13.49 4.70
N LEU A 316 -28.10 12.55 4.17
CA LEU A 316 -26.66 12.76 4.02
C LEU A 316 -26.34 13.90 3.04
N GLU A 317 -27.07 13.98 1.92
CA GLU A 317 -26.91 15.06 0.93
C GLU A 317 -27.26 16.43 1.52
N ALA A 318 -28.26 16.50 2.40
CA ALA A 318 -28.62 17.72 3.11
C ALA A 318 -27.59 18.11 4.20
N VAL A 319 -27.05 17.13 4.93
CA VAL A 319 -26.11 17.36 6.06
C VAL A 319 -24.69 17.62 5.57
N MET A 320 -24.22 16.91 4.54
CA MET A 320 -22.84 16.99 4.03
C MET A 320 -22.77 17.26 2.52
N PRO A 321 -23.38 18.35 2.00
CA PRO A 321 -23.45 18.63 0.58
C PRO A 321 -22.06 18.81 -0.06
N VAL A 322 -21.07 19.35 0.65
CA VAL A 322 -19.73 19.55 0.12
C VAL A 322 -19.04 18.21 -0.10
N LYS A 323 -19.01 17.33 0.91
CA LYS A 323 -18.42 15.98 0.80
C LYS A 323 -19.11 15.12 -0.25
N MET A 324 -20.42 15.23 -0.42
CA MET A 324 -21.16 14.51 -1.47
C MET A 324 -20.77 14.95 -2.89
N GLY A 325 -20.46 16.23 -3.09
CA GLY A 325 -20.01 16.79 -4.37
C GLY A 325 -18.50 16.73 -4.62
N GLN A 326 -17.68 16.48 -3.58
CA GLN A 326 -16.24 16.69 -3.62
C GLN A 326 -15.49 15.68 -4.51
N GLY A 327 -14.50 16.20 -5.25
CA GLY A 327 -13.44 15.39 -5.84
C GLY A 327 -13.80 14.75 -7.18
N ARG A 328 -13.13 13.63 -7.50
CA ARG A 328 -13.28 12.91 -8.76
C ARG A 328 -14.56 12.06 -8.77
N ALA A 329 -14.95 11.55 -9.95
CA ALA A 329 -16.11 10.67 -10.10
C ALA A 329 -16.08 9.47 -9.15
N LEU A 330 -14.90 8.89 -8.91
CA LEU A 330 -14.69 7.82 -7.95
C LEU A 330 -15.05 8.23 -6.52
N CYS A 331 -14.58 9.38 -6.03
CA CYS A 331 -14.88 9.86 -4.67
C CYS A 331 -16.39 10.10 -4.49
N ARG A 332 -17.06 10.64 -5.52
CA ARG A 332 -18.52 10.79 -5.51
C ARG A 332 -19.22 9.43 -5.50
N ALA A 333 -18.71 8.42 -6.21
CA ALA A 333 -19.25 7.07 -6.13
C ALA A 333 -19.07 6.47 -4.73
N ALA A 334 -17.92 6.71 -4.09
CA ALA A 334 -17.64 6.28 -2.72
C ALA A 334 -18.61 6.91 -1.69
N ALA A 335 -18.91 8.21 -1.85
CA ALA A 335 -19.86 8.94 -1.02
C ALA A 335 -21.32 8.50 -1.24
N LYS A 336 -21.65 8.07 -2.46
CA LYS A 336 -22.99 7.56 -2.81
C LYS A 336 -23.30 6.16 -2.29
N GLY A 337 -22.31 5.41 -1.79
CA GLY A 337 -22.55 4.09 -1.22
C GLY A 337 -21.63 3.03 -1.81
N VAL A 338 -20.91 2.32 -0.95
CA VAL A 338 -20.06 1.18 -1.33
C VAL A 338 -20.77 -0.12 -0.92
N PRO A 339 -21.25 -0.94 -1.87
CA PRO A 339 -22.25 -1.97 -1.60
C PRO A 339 -21.70 -3.25 -0.97
N THR A 340 -20.42 -3.55 -1.15
CA THR A 340 -19.81 -4.81 -0.72
C THR A 340 -18.38 -4.60 -0.22
N MET A 341 -17.89 -5.54 0.58
CA MET A 341 -16.49 -5.55 1.04
C MET A 341 -15.49 -5.64 -0.12
N GLU A 342 -15.84 -6.36 -1.21
CA GLU A 342 -15.00 -6.41 -2.41
C GLU A 342 -14.91 -5.04 -3.09
N ALA A 343 -16.03 -4.35 -3.27
CA ALA A 343 -16.05 -3.01 -3.85
C ALA A 343 -15.28 -2.01 -2.98
N PHE A 344 -15.35 -2.16 -1.65
CA PHE A 344 -14.57 -1.35 -0.71
C PHE A 344 -13.07 -1.55 -0.88
N GLY A 345 -12.60 -2.80 -0.95
CA GLY A 345 -11.18 -3.11 -1.17
C GLY A 345 -10.64 -2.61 -2.53
N GLN A 346 -11.47 -2.58 -3.57
CA GLN A 346 -11.09 -2.03 -4.88
C GLN A 346 -11.05 -0.50 -4.91
N LEU A 347 -11.95 0.14 -4.16
CA LEU A 347 -12.14 1.59 -4.19
C LEU A 347 -11.22 2.34 -3.23
N LEU A 348 -11.04 1.83 -2.00
CA LEU A 348 -10.29 2.52 -0.95
C LEU A 348 -8.85 2.89 -1.35
N PRO A 349 -8.08 2.03 -2.04
CA PRO A 349 -6.71 2.37 -2.45
C PRO A 349 -6.63 3.61 -3.35
N GLN A 350 -7.59 3.75 -4.26
CA GLN A 350 -7.68 4.93 -5.12
C GLN A 350 -8.14 6.17 -4.36
N VAL A 351 -9.02 6.01 -3.35
CA VAL A 351 -9.42 7.10 -2.44
C VAL A 351 -8.24 7.60 -1.61
N VAL A 352 -7.40 6.69 -1.09
CA VAL A 352 -6.16 7.01 -0.36
C VAL A 352 -5.25 7.90 -1.20
N GLU A 353 -5.05 7.57 -2.47
CA GLU A 353 -4.24 8.39 -3.37
C GLU A 353 -4.84 9.78 -3.61
N VAL A 354 -6.16 9.88 -3.75
CA VAL A 354 -6.83 11.18 -3.89
C VAL A 354 -6.67 12.02 -2.62
N ALA A 355 -6.90 11.45 -1.44
CA ALA A 355 -6.73 12.14 -0.17
C ALA A 355 -5.29 12.65 0.00
N ALA A 356 -4.31 11.80 -0.30
CA ALA A 356 -2.89 12.16 -0.25
C ALA A 356 -2.51 13.27 -1.25
N GLN A 357 -3.01 13.22 -2.48
CA GLN A 357 -2.77 14.26 -3.47
C GLN A 357 -3.38 15.60 -3.05
N GLN A 358 -4.59 15.59 -2.48
CA GLN A 358 -5.22 16.80 -1.97
C GLN A 358 -4.47 17.35 -0.76
N TYR A 359 -4.05 16.48 0.17
CA TYR A 359 -3.19 16.87 1.28
C TYR A 359 -1.93 17.59 0.79
N LEU A 360 -1.19 17.01 -0.17
CA LEU A 360 0.04 17.62 -0.69
C LEU A 360 -0.19 18.98 -1.37
N ARG A 361 -1.38 19.21 -1.97
CA ARG A 361 -1.73 20.50 -2.59
C ARG A 361 -2.05 21.60 -1.57
N HIS A 362 -2.50 21.22 -0.38
CA HIS A 362 -3.00 22.14 0.65
C HIS A 362 -2.09 22.23 1.88
N ALA A 363 -1.18 21.27 2.07
CA ALA A 363 -0.19 21.28 3.12
C ALA A 363 0.78 22.46 2.93
N LYS A 364 1.10 23.14 4.03
CA LYS A 364 2.17 24.15 4.01
C LYS A 364 3.49 23.43 3.75
N ALA A 365 4.14 23.75 2.65
CA ALA A 365 5.48 23.25 2.36
C ALA A 365 6.44 23.81 3.42
N TYR A 366 6.94 22.94 4.29
CA TYR A 366 8.13 23.24 5.09
C TYR A 366 9.33 22.86 4.24
N PRO A 367 10.10 23.81 3.69
CA PRO A 367 11.40 23.46 3.13
C PRO A 367 12.22 22.77 4.24
N PRO A 368 13.05 21.76 3.90
CA PRO A 368 13.92 21.14 4.89
C PRO A 368 14.68 22.25 5.60
N GLY A 369 14.56 22.28 6.93
CA GLY A 369 15.05 23.38 7.76
C GLY A 369 16.49 23.69 7.40
N SER A 370 16.75 24.96 7.09
CA SER A 370 18.08 25.52 6.91
C SER A 370 18.86 25.49 8.23
N GLY A 371 19.30 24.30 8.60
CA GLY A 371 20.31 24.08 9.63
C GLY A 371 21.69 24.29 9.03
N GLY A 372 22.18 25.53 9.06
CA GLY A 372 23.61 25.85 9.03
C GLY A 372 24.17 26.43 7.73
N GLY A 373 24.47 27.74 7.77
CA GLY A 373 25.43 28.41 6.90
C GLY A 373 24.85 29.03 5.64
N SER A 374 25.16 30.31 5.39
CA SER A 374 24.96 30.95 4.09
C SER A 374 25.84 30.25 3.04
N GLY A 375 25.31 29.18 2.46
CA GLY A 375 25.85 28.59 1.24
C GLY A 375 25.39 29.44 0.06
N GLU A 376 26.34 30.12 -0.56
CA GLU A 376 26.20 30.79 -1.84
C GLU A 376 25.31 29.97 -2.79
N ARG A 377 24.31 30.61 -3.41
CA ARG A 377 23.49 29.99 -4.47
C ARG A 377 24.44 29.31 -5.46
N THR A 378 24.38 27.99 -5.54
CA THR A 378 25.12 27.22 -6.54
C THR A 378 24.58 27.61 -7.91
N ARG A 379 25.22 28.59 -8.55
CA ARG A 379 25.01 28.85 -9.97
C ARG A 379 25.56 27.64 -10.70
N LEU A 380 24.72 27.02 -11.55
CA LEU A 380 25.21 26.11 -12.58
C LEU A 380 26.14 26.91 -13.50
N THR A 381 27.44 26.82 -13.28
CA THR A 381 28.44 27.14 -14.30
C THR A 381 28.52 25.94 -15.24
N GLY A 382 27.89 26.09 -16.41
CA GLY A 382 28.02 25.10 -17.48
C GLY A 382 29.48 25.01 -17.98
N PRO A 383 29.86 23.88 -18.61
CA PRO A 383 31.20 23.72 -19.16
C PRO A 383 31.30 24.49 -20.47
N MET A 384 31.63 25.77 -20.38
CA MET A 384 32.15 26.56 -21.50
C MET A 384 33.47 27.15 -21.05
N GLY A 385 34.55 26.68 -21.68
CA GLY A 385 35.92 27.09 -21.37
C GLY A 385 36.10 28.59 -21.53
N ASN A 386 36.56 29.25 -20.45
CA ASN A 386 37.16 30.56 -20.56
C ASN A 386 38.59 30.40 -21.09
N THR A 387 38.72 30.46 -22.42
CA THR A 387 39.98 30.90 -23.04
C THR A 387 40.16 32.38 -22.70
N SER A 388 40.93 32.66 -21.65
CA SER A 388 41.46 34.00 -21.40
C SER A 388 42.54 34.27 -22.45
N PHE A 389 42.13 34.95 -23.51
CA PHE A 389 43.01 35.61 -24.45
C PHE A 389 43.73 36.75 -23.70
N ILE A 390 45.04 36.62 -23.51
CA ILE A 390 45.91 37.71 -23.05
C ILE A 390 46.46 38.37 -24.32
N PRO A 391 46.12 39.64 -24.61
CA PRO A 391 46.74 40.37 -25.71
C PRO A 391 48.13 40.84 -25.26
N ASP A 392 49.16 40.33 -25.91
CA ASP A 392 50.55 40.77 -25.77
C ASP A 392 50.70 42.14 -26.46
N PRO A 393 51.18 43.20 -25.77
CA PRO A 393 51.47 44.47 -26.41
C PRO A 393 52.96 44.48 -26.77
N HIS A 394 53.30 44.20 -28.02
CA HIS A 394 54.45 44.73 -28.79
C HIS A 394 54.74 43.83 -30.00
N ASP A 395 54.20 44.17 -31.18
CA ASP A 395 55.02 44.33 -32.40
C ASP A 395 54.17 44.89 -33.56
N PRO A 396 54.65 45.89 -34.33
CA PRO A 396 53.91 46.40 -35.49
C PRO A 396 54.28 45.64 -36.78
N ALA A 397 53.23 45.30 -37.53
CA ALA A 397 53.12 45.26 -39.00
C ALA A 397 54.26 44.66 -39.85
N THR A 398 53.95 43.57 -40.57
CA THR A 398 54.13 43.38 -42.04
C THR A 398 53.64 41.96 -42.39
N GLU A 399 52.52 41.84 -43.10
CA GLU A 399 52.41 41.61 -44.55
C GLU A 399 52.83 40.21 -45.05
N ALA A 400 51.84 39.57 -45.67
CA ALA A 400 51.90 38.79 -46.91
C ALA A 400 52.44 37.34 -46.91
N GLU A 401 51.50 36.47 -47.33
CA GLU A 401 51.61 35.50 -48.42
C GLU A 401 52.32 34.14 -48.24
N ASP A 402 51.57 33.15 -48.71
CA ASP A 402 51.97 31.98 -49.51
C ASP A 402 52.10 30.57 -48.89
N LEU A 403 51.24 29.72 -49.50
CA LEU A 403 51.25 28.26 -49.73
C LEU A 403 50.64 27.32 -48.70
#